data_AF-A0A6J8A2F9-F1
#
_entry.id   AF-A0A6J8A2F9-F1
#
_cell.length_a   1.000
_cell.length_b   1.000
_cell.length_c   1.000
_cell.angle_alpha   90.00
_cell.angle_beta   90.00
_cell.angle_gamma   90.00
#
_symmetry.space_group_name_H-M   'P 1'
#
loop_
_entity.id
_entity.type
_entity.pdbx_description
1 polymer ?
#
loop_
_entity_poly.entity_id
_entity_poly.type
_entity_poly.pdbx_seq_one_letter_code
_entity_poly.pdbx_strand_id
1 'polypeptide(L)'
;MKLSKRQGNSPRKDFHLQGPANDEIKTPKSANNRYFGGLGIFDKNTILPGIEILKNTSLDYQWVKLDKKFFNFAKNILLCLAYIIPASSSYIFQSDDDPLATIEKDIINYFAERGHIVLCGDLNARTGSELDFIENDTYDPFAMDDEEYEYDIGLQKRKSCDNKTDARDKQLLQLRILNGRMLGDSNGNFTCFKPNGTSVVDYIIMSEDLIQHTLNCKVSNFIPCFSDCHCRFIMYAACLILSCFINKNESTQNFPGKFKWTDCSKEKFQDALCHPTCKLDINAFLTNDYQDKSNINSAATDLQNIIIKAARMSLKFKSNQYKKKTVNKKQWYDQDLYNKKRELNIKAKHMSENPYNINIRNNYFKHYRKFRKLKKYKRREFKSEIVKQLDNLLTKNPKEYWNLVNKLKGETEEARDAPEISINNTTWTKYFQDLNSLSDTNKSKINLLNKMLVDLEKENMSNVLDYKIRFIVNDDQF
;
A
#
# COMPACT_ATOMS: atom_id res chain seq x y z
N MET A 1 -28.03 -13.64 -30.79
CA MET A 1 -26.97 -14.56 -31.25
C MET A 1 -25.62 -14.05 -30.73
N LYS A 2 -24.79 -14.95 -30.19
CA LYS A 2 -23.62 -14.68 -29.33
C LYS A 2 -22.59 -13.73 -29.98
N LEU A 3 -22.27 -12.63 -29.32
CA LEU A 3 -21.07 -11.83 -29.60
C LEU A 3 -20.03 -12.04 -28.50
N SER A 4 -18.87 -12.49 -28.97
CA SER A 4 -17.69 -12.94 -28.24
C SER A 4 -17.11 -11.89 -27.30
N LYS A 5 -16.78 -12.33 -26.08
CA LYS A 5 -15.93 -11.62 -25.12
C LYS A 5 -14.55 -11.36 -25.73
N ARG A 6 -14.25 -10.10 -26.07
CA ARG A 6 -12.86 -9.63 -26.21
C ARG A 6 -12.25 -9.54 -24.82
N GLN A 7 -11.32 -10.45 -24.52
CA GLN A 7 -10.35 -10.32 -23.43
C GLN A 7 -9.43 -9.14 -23.78
N GLY A 8 -9.73 -7.96 -23.24
CA GLY A 8 -8.78 -6.87 -23.17
C GLY A 8 -7.88 -7.05 -21.95
N ASN A 9 -6.76 -7.75 -22.12
CA ASN A 9 -5.62 -7.67 -21.22
C ASN A 9 -5.00 -6.27 -21.36
N SER A 10 -5.55 -5.31 -20.62
CA SER A 10 -4.81 -4.12 -20.24
C SER A 10 -3.98 -4.52 -19.02
N PRO A 11 -2.64 -4.42 -19.07
CA PRO A 11 -1.84 -4.51 -17.86
C PRO A 11 -2.25 -3.30 -17.03
N ARG A 12 -3.03 -3.54 -15.98
CA ARG A 12 -3.14 -2.54 -14.92
C ARG A 12 -1.73 -2.41 -14.40
N LYS A 13 -1.21 -1.18 -14.36
CA LYS A 13 0.03 -0.83 -13.66
C LYS A 13 -0.01 -1.52 -12.31
N ASP A 14 0.73 -2.61 -12.19
CA ASP A 14 1.12 -3.15 -10.91
C ASP A 14 1.82 -1.99 -10.21
N PHE A 15 1.30 -1.61 -9.05
CA PHE A 15 2.06 -0.77 -8.16
C PHE A 15 3.28 -1.64 -7.80
N HIS A 16 4.42 -1.38 -8.44
CA HIS A 16 5.71 -1.88 -7.98
C HIS A 16 5.95 -1.30 -6.59
N LEU A 17 5.41 -1.97 -5.59
CA LEU A 17 5.89 -1.95 -4.22
C LEU A 17 7.22 -2.69 -4.27
N GLN A 18 8.33 -1.98 -4.15
CA GLN A 18 9.63 -2.59 -3.92
C GLN A 18 9.62 -3.20 -2.52
N GLY A 19 9.10 -4.41 -2.41
CA GLY A 19 9.39 -5.36 -1.33
C GLY A 19 10.13 -6.56 -1.92
N PRO A 20 10.87 -7.34 -1.12
CA PRO A 20 11.50 -8.56 -1.61
C PRO A 20 10.42 -9.48 -2.20
N ALA A 21 10.75 -10.08 -3.34
CA ALA A 21 9.87 -10.98 -4.08
C ALA A 21 9.42 -12.14 -3.19
N ASN A 22 8.23 -12.01 -2.60
CA ASN A 22 7.53 -13.12 -1.97
C ASN A 22 6.52 -13.64 -3.00
N ASP A 23 6.52 -14.95 -3.22
CA ASP A 23 5.52 -15.65 -4.02
C ASP A 23 4.12 -15.17 -3.63
N GLU A 24 3.43 -14.51 -4.58
CA GLU A 24 2.09 -13.99 -4.34
C GLU A 24 1.12 -15.15 -4.08
N ILE A 25 0.82 -15.43 -2.82
CA ILE A 25 -0.33 -16.26 -2.47
C ILE A 25 -1.57 -15.46 -2.89
N LYS A 26 -2.19 -15.87 -4.00
CA LYS A 26 -3.38 -15.20 -4.54
C LYS A 26 -4.62 -15.72 -3.82
N THR A 27 -5.45 -14.81 -3.32
CA THR A 27 -6.72 -15.21 -2.71
C THR A 27 -7.58 -15.97 -3.73
N PRO A 28 -8.25 -17.07 -3.33
CA PRO A 28 -9.04 -17.85 -4.26
C PRO A 28 -10.16 -16.98 -4.86
N LYS A 29 -10.33 -17.12 -6.17
CA LYS A 29 -11.35 -16.35 -6.91
C LYS A 29 -12.73 -16.83 -6.49
N SER A 30 -13.55 -15.91 -6.00
CA SER A 30 -14.97 -16.20 -5.82
C SER A 30 -15.69 -16.48 -7.13
N ALA A 31 -16.88 -17.09 -7.04
CA ALA A 31 -17.79 -17.34 -8.18
C ALA A 31 -18.09 -16.10 -9.03
N ASN A 32 -17.93 -14.89 -8.47
CA ASN A 32 -18.10 -13.61 -9.18
C ASN A 32 -16.80 -13.00 -9.73
N ASN A 33 -15.72 -13.78 -9.80
CA ASN A 33 -14.40 -13.37 -10.29
C ASN A 33 -13.82 -12.16 -9.52
N ARG A 34 -14.11 -12.09 -8.21
CA ARG A 34 -13.58 -11.09 -7.27
C ARG A 34 -12.67 -11.77 -6.24
N TYR A 35 -11.55 -11.12 -5.96
CA TYR A 35 -10.65 -11.43 -4.86
C TYR A 35 -11.24 -10.86 -3.55
N PHE A 36 -11.23 -11.65 -2.48
CA PHE A 36 -11.69 -11.28 -1.15
C PHE A 36 -10.53 -11.34 -0.15
N GLY A 37 -10.58 -10.52 0.90
CA GLY A 37 -9.50 -10.40 1.89
C GLY A 37 -8.26 -9.68 1.34
N GLY A 38 -7.14 -9.88 2.05
CA GLY A 38 -5.82 -9.36 1.71
C GLY A 38 -5.29 -8.35 2.73
N LEU A 39 -4.02 -8.52 3.08
CA LEU A 39 -3.27 -7.64 3.96
C LEU A 39 -2.27 -6.81 3.16
N GLY A 40 -1.98 -5.61 3.66
CA GLY A 40 -0.98 -4.72 3.06
C GLY A 40 -0.15 -4.08 4.16
N ILE A 41 1.17 -4.24 4.07
CA ILE A 41 2.15 -3.72 5.02
C ILE A 41 2.92 -2.60 4.33
N PHE A 42 3.07 -1.46 5.02
CA PHE A 42 3.73 -0.28 4.49
C PHE A 42 4.79 0.20 5.47
N ASP A 43 6.05 -0.05 5.12
CA ASP A 43 7.20 0.32 5.93
C ASP A 43 7.90 1.55 5.37
N LYS A 44 8.53 2.32 6.25
CA LYS A 44 9.39 3.43 5.82
C LYS A 44 10.76 2.89 5.43
N ASN A 45 11.35 3.45 4.38
CA ASN A 45 12.71 3.07 3.95
C ASN A 45 13.77 3.19 5.05
N THR A 46 13.55 4.08 6.03
CA THR A 46 14.45 4.29 7.17
C THR A 46 14.48 3.13 8.16
N ILE A 47 13.44 2.29 8.19
CA ILE A 47 13.33 1.16 9.13
C ILE A 47 13.36 -0.20 8.44
N LEU A 48 13.27 -0.24 7.10
CA LEU A 48 13.36 -1.48 6.30
C LEU A 48 14.52 -2.40 6.71
N PRO A 49 15.74 -1.93 7.01
CA PRO A 49 16.85 -2.82 7.40
C PRO A 49 16.60 -3.62 8.68
N GLY A 50 15.74 -3.12 9.58
CA GLY A 50 15.39 -3.79 10.83
C GLY A 50 14.13 -4.65 10.75
N ILE A 51 13.53 -4.79 9.56
CA ILE A 51 12.25 -5.47 9.36
C ILE A 51 12.45 -6.69 8.49
N GLU A 52 11.95 -7.83 8.96
CA GLU A 52 11.97 -9.11 8.25
C GLU A 52 10.54 -9.66 8.15
N ILE A 53 10.02 -9.84 6.93
CA ILE A 53 8.70 -10.47 6.72
C ILE A 53 8.89 -11.99 6.81
N LEU A 54 8.24 -12.63 7.77
CA LEU A 54 8.33 -14.07 7.94
C LEU A 54 7.47 -14.79 6.91
N LYS A 55 7.89 -15.99 6.48
CA LYS A 55 7.10 -16.79 5.54
C LYS A 55 5.86 -17.31 6.25
N ASN A 56 4.69 -16.92 5.76
CA ASN A 56 3.42 -17.40 6.25
C ASN A 56 2.71 -18.23 5.17
N THR A 57 1.92 -19.19 5.63
CA THR A 57 1.10 -20.08 4.80
C THR A 57 -0.33 -19.57 4.62
N SER A 58 -0.80 -18.67 5.50
CA SER A 58 -2.16 -18.14 5.48
C SER A 58 -2.26 -16.75 4.83
N LEU A 59 -3.43 -16.48 4.25
CA LEU A 59 -3.82 -15.20 3.67
C LEU A 59 -4.42 -14.23 4.69
N ASP A 60 -4.82 -14.75 5.85
CA ASP A 60 -5.56 -14.00 6.87
C ASP A 60 -4.65 -13.29 7.86
N TYR A 61 -3.37 -13.70 7.95
CA TYR A 61 -2.40 -13.06 8.83
C TYR A 61 -0.98 -13.07 8.27
N GLN A 62 -0.19 -12.05 8.60
CA GLN A 62 1.21 -11.91 8.22
C GLN A 62 2.07 -11.61 9.44
N TRP A 63 3.10 -12.44 9.67
CA TRP A 63 4.10 -12.23 10.69
C TRP A 63 5.24 -11.35 10.16
N VAL A 64 5.64 -10.38 10.97
CA VAL A 64 6.76 -9.47 10.71
C VAL A 64 7.65 -9.47 11.94
N LYS A 65 8.94 -9.69 11.75
CA LYS A 65 9.95 -9.64 12.81
C LYS A 65 10.65 -8.29 12.78
N LEU A 66 10.71 -7.65 13.94
CA LEU A 66 11.51 -6.45 14.21
C LEU A 66 12.79 -6.88 14.93
N ASP A 67 13.95 -6.57 14.33
CA ASP A 67 15.24 -6.98 14.85
C ASP A 67 15.59 -6.22 16.14
N LYS A 68 15.85 -6.98 17.21
CA LYS A 68 16.29 -6.46 18.50
C LYS A 68 17.55 -5.61 18.41
N LYS A 69 18.49 -5.93 17.52
CA LYS A 69 19.75 -5.17 17.36
C LYS A 69 19.52 -3.82 16.70
N PHE A 70 18.58 -3.75 15.76
CA PHE A 70 18.27 -2.52 15.05
C PHE A 70 17.49 -1.53 15.92
N PHE A 71 16.48 -2.02 16.65
CA PHE A 71 15.60 -1.21 17.50
C PHE A 71 16.03 -1.12 18.97
N ASN A 72 17.14 -1.78 19.32
CA ASN A 72 17.72 -1.84 20.66
C ASN A 72 16.74 -2.35 21.73
N PHE A 73 16.10 -3.49 21.45
CA PHE A 73 15.26 -4.21 22.39
C PHE A 73 16.02 -5.40 23.01
N ALA A 74 15.55 -5.90 24.16
CA ALA A 74 16.14 -7.09 24.79
C ALA A 74 15.92 -8.36 23.93
N LYS A 75 14.70 -8.52 23.40
CA LYS A 75 14.30 -9.61 22.50
C LYS A 75 13.75 -9.05 21.20
N ASN A 76 13.65 -9.90 20.17
CA ASN A 76 13.00 -9.51 18.92
C ASN A 76 11.50 -9.25 19.19
N ILE A 77 10.88 -8.39 18.38
CA ILE A 77 9.42 -8.21 18.43
C ILE A 77 8.82 -8.89 17.21
N LEU A 78 7.83 -9.75 17.44
CA LEU A 78 7.11 -10.50 16.43
C LEU A 78 5.70 -9.91 16.30
N LEU A 79 5.50 -9.19 15.22
CA LEU A 79 4.26 -8.49 14.89
C LEU A 79 3.40 -9.37 13.97
N CYS A 80 2.27 -9.86 14.48
CA CYS A 80 1.22 -10.48 13.69
C CYS A 80 0.20 -9.44 13.25
N LEU A 81 0.05 -9.26 11.94
CA LEU A 81 -0.99 -8.45 11.34
C LEU A 81 -2.10 -9.38 10.88
N ALA A 82 -3.29 -9.30 11.48
CA ALA A 82 -4.38 -10.23 11.23
C ALA A 82 -5.66 -9.55 10.70
N TYR A 83 -6.31 -10.22 9.76
CA TYR A 83 -7.67 -9.94 9.32
C TYR A 83 -8.48 -11.23 9.47
N ILE A 84 -9.16 -11.36 10.60
CA ILE A 84 -9.98 -12.54 10.89
C ILE A 84 -11.34 -12.34 10.23
N ILE A 85 -11.74 -13.31 9.41
CA ILE A 85 -12.99 -13.25 8.68
C ILE A 85 -14.19 -13.21 9.67
N PRO A 86 -15.20 -12.34 9.46
CA PRO A 86 -16.37 -12.30 10.33
C PRO A 86 -17.13 -13.64 10.35
N ALA A 87 -17.57 -14.11 11.52
CA ALA A 87 -18.31 -15.38 11.69
C ALA A 87 -19.55 -15.55 10.79
N SER A 88 -20.15 -14.44 10.34
CA SER A 88 -21.30 -14.42 9.44
C SER A 88 -20.95 -14.46 7.95
N SER A 89 -19.66 -14.53 7.60
CA SER A 89 -19.19 -14.54 6.23
C SER A 89 -19.41 -15.91 5.59
N SER A 90 -19.97 -15.93 4.38
CA SER A 90 -20.10 -17.15 3.57
C SER A 90 -18.76 -17.77 3.16
N TYR A 91 -17.65 -17.09 3.40
CA TYR A 91 -16.30 -17.56 3.07
C TYR A 91 -15.76 -18.57 4.11
N ILE A 92 -16.29 -18.58 5.33
CA ILE A 92 -15.88 -19.52 6.39
C ILE A 92 -16.14 -20.97 5.99
N PHE A 93 -17.17 -21.22 5.17
CA PHE A 93 -17.51 -22.56 4.68
C PHE A 93 -16.48 -23.16 3.69
N GLN A 94 -15.38 -22.46 3.38
CA GLN A 94 -14.34 -22.93 2.46
C GLN A 94 -13.00 -23.22 3.15
N SER A 95 -12.85 -22.90 4.44
CA SER A 95 -11.61 -23.08 5.20
C SER A 95 -11.91 -23.90 6.47
N ASP A 96 -11.33 -25.10 6.57
CA ASP A 96 -11.48 -25.95 7.76
C ASP A 96 -10.65 -25.44 8.97
N ASP A 97 -9.69 -24.55 8.75
CA ASP A 97 -8.80 -24.04 9.79
C ASP A 97 -9.27 -22.69 10.37
N ASP A 98 -9.38 -22.63 11.69
CA ASP A 98 -9.59 -21.38 12.45
C ASP A 98 -8.29 -20.57 12.48
N PRO A 99 -8.25 -19.36 11.87
CA PRO A 99 -7.04 -18.54 11.85
C PRO A 99 -6.57 -18.12 13.24
N LEU A 100 -7.47 -17.93 14.20
CA LEU A 100 -7.09 -17.58 15.58
C LEU A 100 -6.38 -18.75 16.27
N ALA A 101 -6.92 -19.96 16.14
CA ALA A 101 -6.28 -21.17 16.67
C ALA A 101 -4.93 -21.45 16.00
N THR A 102 -4.76 -21.08 14.74
CA THR A 102 -3.48 -21.22 14.04
C THR A 102 -2.46 -20.21 14.55
N ILE A 103 -2.86 -18.94 14.75
CA ILE A 103 -2.01 -17.92 15.38
C ILE A 103 -1.60 -18.35 16.79
N GLU A 104 -2.51 -18.95 17.56
CA GLU A 104 -2.22 -19.47 18.89
C GLU A 104 -1.17 -20.59 18.87
N LYS A 105 -1.33 -21.57 17.97
CA LYS A 105 -0.32 -22.61 17.76
C LYS A 105 1.02 -22.03 17.33
N ASP A 106 1.02 -21.01 16.47
CA ASP A 106 2.24 -20.34 16.03
C ASP A 106 2.96 -19.69 17.23
N ILE A 107 2.20 -19.03 18.10
CA ILE A 107 2.71 -18.37 19.30
C ILE A 107 3.36 -19.38 20.25
N ILE A 108 2.61 -20.43 20.63
CA ILE A 108 3.05 -21.44 21.59
C ILE A 108 4.26 -22.20 21.05
N ASN A 109 4.21 -22.67 19.80
CA ASN A 109 5.23 -23.60 19.28
C ASN A 109 6.50 -22.91 18.78
N TYR A 110 6.43 -21.66 18.33
CA TYR A 110 7.54 -21.04 17.59
C TYR A 110 8.03 -19.72 18.15
N PHE A 111 7.22 -19.00 18.93
CA PHE A 111 7.48 -17.58 19.18
C PHE A 111 7.58 -17.19 20.65
N ALA A 112 6.95 -17.92 21.58
CA ALA A 112 7.00 -17.64 23.02
C ALA A 112 8.44 -17.48 23.55
N GLU A 113 9.37 -18.32 23.11
CA GLU A 113 10.78 -18.23 23.53
C GLU A 113 11.64 -17.25 22.69
N ARG A 114 11.20 -16.91 21.48
CA ARG A 114 12.04 -16.22 20.48
C ARG A 114 11.92 -14.70 20.49
N GLY A 115 10.86 -14.17 21.09
CA GLY A 115 10.58 -12.74 21.06
C GLY A 115 9.32 -12.35 21.80
N HIS A 116 9.12 -11.05 21.97
CA HIS A 116 7.85 -10.53 22.44
C HIS A 116 6.86 -10.45 21.28
N ILE A 117 5.58 -10.62 21.58
CA ILE A 117 4.54 -10.81 20.58
C ILE A 117 3.65 -9.57 20.56
N VAL A 118 3.27 -9.14 19.35
CA VAL A 118 2.27 -8.09 19.13
C VAL A 118 1.31 -8.59 18.07
N LEU A 119 0.05 -8.80 18.42
CA LEU A 119 -1.03 -9.12 17.49
C LEU A 119 -1.86 -7.86 17.26
N CYS A 120 -2.06 -7.47 16.01
CA CYS A 120 -2.96 -6.37 15.70
C CYS A 120 -3.71 -6.52 14.38
N GLY A 121 -4.89 -5.89 14.32
CA GLY A 121 -5.73 -5.89 13.14
C GLY A 121 -7.21 -6.09 13.47
N ASP A 122 -8.01 -6.40 12.46
CA ASP A 122 -9.45 -6.64 12.60
C ASP A 122 -9.68 -8.11 12.96
N LEU A 123 -9.89 -8.37 14.25
CA LEU A 123 -10.12 -9.73 14.75
C LEU A 123 -11.60 -10.13 14.62
N ASN A 124 -12.48 -9.19 14.26
CA ASN A 124 -13.93 -9.39 14.20
C ASN A 124 -14.53 -10.07 15.45
N ALA A 125 -13.86 -9.96 16.60
CA ALA A 125 -14.28 -10.48 17.90
C ALA A 125 -14.62 -9.30 18.84
N ARG A 126 -15.60 -9.49 19.73
CA ARG A 126 -15.99 -8.48 20.72
C ARG A 126 -15.67 -9.00 22.10
N THR A 127 -14.78 -8.32 22.80
CA THR A 127 -14.32 -8.76 24.13
C THR A 127 -15.09 -8.12 25.28
N GLY A 128 -16.02 -7.19 25.02
CA GLY A 128 -16.75 -6.52 26.10
C GLY A 128 -15.83 -5.75 27.04
N SER A 129 -15.96 -6.00 28.35
CA SER A 129 -15.03 -5.53 29.41
C SER A 129 -14.40 -6.70 30.20
N GLU A 130 -14.41 -7.90 29.64
CA GLU A 130 -13.74 -9.10 30.19
C GLU A 130 -12.27 -8.85 30.50
N LEU A 131 -11.78 -9.48 31.56
CA LEU A 131 -10.38 -9.38 31.97
C LEU A 131 -9.50 -10.20 31.04
N ASP A 132 -8.29 -9.69 30.81
CA ASP A 132 -7.23 -10.35 30.05
C ASP A 132 -6.02 -10.68 30.93
N PHE A 133 -6.24 -10.70 32.24
CA PHE A 133 -5.28 -11.05 33.30
C PHE A 133 -6.04 -11.59 34.51
N ILE A 134 -5.35 -12.32 35.38
CA ILE A 134 -5.90 -12.87 36.62
C ILE A 134 -5.87 -11.77 37.69
N GLU A 135 -7.03 -11.44 38.25
CA GLU A 135 -7.12 -10.43 39.31
C GLU A 135 -6.52 -10.93 40.62
N ASN A 136 -5.70 -10.08 41.25
CA ASN A 136 -4.99 -10.38 42.50
C ASN A 136 -4.06 -11.59 42.39
N ASP A 137 -3.48 -11.79 41.21
CA ASP A 137 -2.45 -12.79 41.03
C ASP A 137 -1.21 -12.36 41.83
N THR A 138 -1.12 -12.92 43.03
CA THR A 138 -0.06 -12.61 44.00
C THR A 138 0.57 -13.93 44.36
N TYR A 139 1.90 -13.95 44.33
CA TYR A 139 2.65 -15.11 44.78
C TYR A 139 2.33 -15.35 46.25
N ASP A 140 1.59 -16.42 46.55
CA ASP A 140 1.42 -16.95 47.89
C ASP A 140 2.46 -18.06 48.12
N PRO A 141 3.54 -17.79 48.87
CA PRO A 141 4.61 -18.75 49.11
C PRO A 141 4.16 -20.00 49.86
N PHE A 142 2.93 -20.00 50.42
CA PHE A 142 2.39 -21.09 51.22
C PHE A 142 1.33 -21.92 50.48
N ALA A 143 0.89 -21.48 49.29
CA ALA A 143 -0.16 -22.14 48.52
C ALA A 143 0.31 -22.69 47.15
N MET A 144 1.50 -22.29 46.68
CA MET A 144 2.01 -22.63 45.34
C MET A 144 3.35 -23.37 45.46
N ASP A 145 3.39 -24.65 45.05
CA ASP A 145 4.60 -25.50 44.95
C ASP A 145 5.30 -25.37 43.57
N ASP A 146 4.76 -24.54 42.67
CA ASP A 146 5.30 -24.38 41.31
C ASP A 146 6.26 -23.18 41.25
N GLU A 147 7.56 -23.46 41.21
CA GLU A 147 8.62 -22.45 41.01
C GLU A 147 8.55 -21.78 39.62
N GLU A 148 7.74 -22.30 38.71
CA GLU A 148 7.65 -21.89 37.29
C GLU A 148 6.45 -20.96 37.00
N TYR A 149 5.61 -20.66 37.99
CA TYR A 149 4.45 -19.78 37.81
C TYR A 149 4.84 -18.29 37.79
N GLU A 150 4.74 -17.65 36.62
CA GLU A 150 4.88 -16.19 36.48
C GLU A 150 3.56 -15.50 36.86
N TYR A 151 3.59 -14.69 37.92
CA TYR A 151 2.44 -13.91 38.37
C TYR A 151 2.16 -12.72 37.44
N ASP A 152 0.89 -12.45 37.17
CA ASP A 152 0.46 -11.30 36.37
C ASP A 152 0.83 -9.98 37.06
N ILE A 153 1.35 -9.00 36.31
CA ILE A 153 1.57 -7.66 36.84
C ILE A 153 0.20 -6.97 36.98
N GLY A 154 -0.02 -6.30 38.11
CA GLY A 154 -1.24 -5.52 38.36
C GLY A 154 -1.43 -4.39 37.34
N LEU A 155 -2.09 -4.68 36.23
CA LEU A 155 -2.43 -3.72 35.18
C LEU A 155 -3.78 -3.06 35.45
N GLN A 156 -3.95 -1.83 34.97
CA GLN A 156 -5.24 -1.16 35.04
C GLN A 156 -6.28 -1.91 34.19
N LYS A 157 -7.44 -2.20 34.79
CA LYS A 157 -8.60 -2.76 34.07
C LYS A 157 -8.95 -1.89 32.86
N ARG A 158 -9.11 -2.53 31.71
CA ARG A 158 -9.52 -1.86 30.48
C ARG A 158 -10.94 -1.33 30.58
N LYS A 159 -11.20 -0.21 29.92
CA LYS A 159 -12.55 0.25 29.61
C LYS A 159 -12.90 -0.10 28.18
N SER A 160 -14.17 -0.34 27.89
CA SER A 160 -14.66 -0.51 26.53
C SER A 160 -15.97 0.24 26.37
N CYS A 161 -16.12 0.94 25.24
CA CYS A 161 -17.40 1.51 24.84
C CYS A 161 -18.34 0.43 24.26
N ASP A 162 -17.82 -0.74 23.85
CA ASP A 162 -18.61 -1.91 23.44
C ASP A 162 -18.70 -2.91 24.59
N ASN A 163 -19.88 -3.05 25.18
CA ASN A 163 -20.15 -3.96 26.30
C ASN A 163 -20.60 -5.35 25.83
N LYS A 164 -20.64 -5.60 24.52
CA LYS A 164 -21.03 -6.90 23.97
C LYS A 164 -19.83 -7.82 23.90
N THR A 165 -20.06 -9.09 24.19
CA THR A 165 -19.13 -10.19 23.96
C THR A 165 -19.62 -11.08 22.83
N ASP A 166 -18.71 -11.75 22.13
CA ASP A 166 -19.04 -12.84 21.20
C ASP A 166 -18.16 -14.05 21.48
N ALA A 167 -18.59 -15.27 21.14
CA ALA A 167 -17.92 -16.52 21.55
C ALA A 167 -16.43 -16.67 21.14
N ARG A 168 -15.93 -15.78 20.29
CA ARG A 168 -14.52 -15.70 19.86
C ARG A 168 -13.67 -14.87 20.82
N ASP A 169 -14.28 -14.25 21.82
CA ASP A 169 -13.61 -13.55 22.92
C ASP A 169 -12.75 -14.49 23.77
N LYS A 170 -13.25 -15.71 24.05
CA LYS A 170 -12.56 -16.72 24.86
C LYS A 170 -11.34 -17.35 24.17
N GLN A 171 -11.24 -17.19 22.84
CA GLN A 171 -10.10 -17.65 22.05
C GLN A 171 -9.02 -16.57 21.91
N LEU A 172 -9.23 -15.38 22.49
CA LEU A 172 -8.14 -14.41 22.56
C LEU A 172 -7.11 -14.91 23.58
N LEU A 173 -5.89 -15.02 23.07
CA LEU A 173 -4.66 -15.40 23.75
C LEU A 173 -4.47 -14.68 25.10
N GLN A 174 -3.71 -15.29 26.01
CA GLN A 174 -3.22 -14.73 27.29
C GLN A 174 -2.25 -13.53 27.11
N LEU A 175 -2.49 -12.68 26.12
CA LEU A 175 -1.76 -11.46 25.83
C LEU A 175 -2.62 -10.25 26.21
N ARG A 176 -1.98 -9.12 26.50
CA ARG A 176 -2.65 -7.95 27.05
C ARG A 176 -3.21 -7.04 25.94
N ILE A 177 -4.50 -6.73 26.02
CA ILE A 177 -5.23 -5.89 25.07
C ILE A 177 -5.03 -4.41 25.41
N LEU A 178 -4.37 -3.65 24.54
CA LEU A 178 -4.07 -2.23 24.78
C LEU A 178 -5.28 -1.28 24.69
N ASN A 179 -6.33 -1.66 23.94
CA ASN A 179 -7.55 -0.87 23.81
C ASN A 179 -8.12 -0.58 25.21
N GLY A 180 -8.50 0.67 25.48
CA GLY A 180 -9.17 0.97 26.73
C GLY A 180 -8.32 1.14 27.98
N ARG A 181 -7.00 0.95 27.90
CA ARG A 181 -6.09 1.10 29.07
C ARG A 181 -4.96 2.10 28.88
N MET A 182 -4.54 2.36 27.64
CA MET A 182 -3.43 3.27 27.37
C MET A 182 -3.86 4.75 27.31
N LEU A 183 -2.89 5.64 27.57
CA LEU A 183 -3.04 7.07 27.32
C LEU A 183 -3.42 7.30 25.85
N GLY A 184 -4.51 8.02 25.61
CA GLY A 184 -5.05 8.30 24.26
C GLY A 184 -6.29 7.47 23.90
N ASP A 185 -6.57 6.38 24.62
CA ASP A 185 -7.76 5.54 24.45
C ASP A 185 -8.29 4.99 25.77
N SER A 186 -8.18 5.76 26.86
CA SER A 186 -8.55 5.32 28.22
C SER A 186 -10.03 4.96 28.40
N ASN A 187 -10.89 5.26 27.43
CA ASN A 187 -12.31 4.94 27.43
C ASN A 187 -12.66 3.73 26.53
N GLY A 188 -11.70 3.21 25.76
CA GLY A 188 -11.90 2.09 24.83
C GLY A 188 -12.86 2.45 23.71
N ASN A 189 -12.47 3.42 22.88
CA ASN A 189 -13.34 3.97 21.85
C ASN A 189 -13.71 2.94 20.79
N PHE A 190 -14.89 3.10 20.17
CA PHE A 190 -15.31 2.25 19.06
C PHE A 190 -14.34 2.30 17.89
N THR A 191 -13.95 1.12 17.41
CA THR A 191 -13.06 0.99 16.25
C THR A 191 -13.83 0.81 14.95
N CYS A 192 -15.07 0.32 15.01
CA CYS A 192 -15.89 0.07 13.83
C CYS A 192 -17.29 0.68 13.95
N PHE A 193 -17.72 1.37 12.88
CA PHE A 193 -19.03 1.99 12.72
C PHE A 193 -19.74 1.36 11.53
N LYS A 194 -20.81 0.62 11.77
CA LYS A 194 -21.69 0.05 10.74
C LYS A 194 -23.05 0.76 10.78
N PRO A 195 -23.87 0.69 9.71
CA PRO A 195 -25.22 1.27 9.75
C PRO A 195 -26.05 0.78 10.94
N ASN A 196 -25.91 -0.50 11.27
CA ASN A 196 -26.73 -1.19 12.27
C ASN A 196 -26.09 -1.20 13.68
N GLY A 197 -24.95 -0.56 13.88
CA GLY A 197 -24.30 -0.56 15.20
C GLY A 197 -22.85 -0.15 15.16
N THR A 198 -22.26 -0.07 16.35
CA THR A 198 -20.84 0.15 16.57
C THR A 198 -20.24 -1.07 17.25
N SER A 199 -18.92 -1.23 17.12
CA SER A 199 -18.19 -2.28 17.80
C SER A 199 -16.72 -1.92 18.03
N VAL A 200 -16.11 -2.57 19.01
CA VAL A 200 -14.66 -2.66 19.15
C VAL A 200 -14.28 -4.04 18.62
N VAL A 201 -13.55 -4.07 17.50
CA VAL A 201 -13.13 -5.31 16.82
C VAL A 201 -11.71 -5.23 16.27
N ASP A 202 -11.13 -4.03 16.25
CA ASP A 202 -9.76 -3.79 15.85
C ASP A 202 -8.90 -3.66 17.11
N TYR A 203 -7.99 -4.61 17.33
CA TYR A 203 -7.21 -4.68 18.57
C TYR A 203 -5.72 -4.49 18.30
N ILE A 204 -5.02 -4.06 19.35
CA ILE A 204 -3.59 -4.25 19.50
C ILE A 204 -3.41 -4.99 20.82
N ILE A 205 -2.87 -6.19 20.73
CA ILE A 205 -2.68 -7.12 21.82
C ILE A 205 -1.18 -7.42 21.87
N MET A 206 -0.56 -7.41 23.05
CA MET A 206 0.87 -7.62 23.16
C MET A 206 1.28 -8.39 24.41
N SER A 207 2.49 -8.94 24.39
CA SER A 207 3.16 -9.45 25.58
C SER A 207 3.27 -8.36 26.65
N GLU A 208 3.12 -8.75 27.90
CA GLU A 208 3.12 -7.86 29.06
C GLU A 208 4.38 -6.98 29.13
N ASP A 209 5.56 -7.55 28.88
CA ASP A 209 6.85 -6.86 28.89
C ASP A 209 6.95 -5.65 27.95
N LEU A 210 6.14 -5.61 26.87
CA LEU A 210 6.17 -4.53 25.90
C LEU A 210 5.30 -3.34 26.29
N ILE A 211 4.42 -3.50 27.30
CA ILE A 211 3.50 -2.44 27.72
C ILE A 211 4.27 -1.23 28.23
N GLN A 212 5.33 -1.45 29.01
CA GLN A 212 6.21 -0.38 29.52
C GLN A 212 6.91 0.43 28.42
N HIS A 213 7.11 -0.16 27.23
CA HIS A 213 7.71 0.53 26.07
C HIS A 213 6.65 1.28 25.24
N THR A 214 5.37 1.12 25.57
CA THR A 214 4.26 1.76 24.87
C THR A 214 3.97 3.13 25.49
N LEU A 215 4.12 4.19 24.68
CA LEU A 215 3.95 5.58 25.12
C LEU A 215 2.49 6.03 25.07
N ASN A 216 1.76 5.65 24.02
CA ASN A 216 0.41 6.13 23.75
C ASN A 216 -0.30 5.21 22.76
N CYS A 217 -1.58 4.94 22.96
CA CYS A 217 -2.43 4.31 21.96
C CYS A 217 -3.71 5.13 21.79
N LYS A 218 -4.13 5.36 20.54
CA LYS A 218 -5.35 6.11 20.25
C LYS A 218 -6.12 5.56 19.07
N VAL A 219 -7.43 5.45 19.23
CA VAL A 219 -8.35 5.27 18.11
C VAL A 219 -8.63 6.65 17.52
N SER A 220 -8.26 6.85 16.25
CA SER A 220 -8.52 8.12 15.58
C SER A 220 -9.99 8.27 15.19
N ASN A 221 -10.46 9.51 15.03
CA ASN A 221 -11.77 9.77 14.43
C ASN A 221 -11.91 9.05 13.09
N PHE A 222 -13.15 8.67 12.77
CA PHE A 222 -13.45 7.95 11.55
C PHE A 222 -13.12 8.81 10.31
N ILE A 223 -12.29 8.26 9.42
CA ILE A 223 -11.86 8.92 8.19
C ILE A 223 -12.40 8.15 6.98
N PRO A 224 -13.43 8.66 6.28
CA PRO A 224 -14.07 7.99 5.13
C PRO A 224 -13.15 7.74 3.93
N CYS A 225 -11.93 8.28 3.96
CA CYS A 225 -10.92 8.09 2.92
C CYS A 225 -10.13 6.80 3.10
N PHE A 226 -10.04 6.29 4.33
CA PHE A 226 -9.22 5.12 4.67
C PHE A 226 -10.06 3.86 4.81
N SER A 227 -11.27 3.96 5.33
CA SER A 227 -12.19 2.84 5.47
C SER A 227 -13.65 3.28 5.28
N ASP A 228 -14.53 2.32 5.05
CA ASP A 228 -15.97 2.52 5.00
C ASP A 228 -16.67 2.27 6.34
N CYS A 229 -16.03 1.57 7.27
CA CYS A 229 -16.53 1.37 8.62
C CYS A 229 -15.48 1.39 9.74
N HIS A 230 -14.19 1.20 9.48
CA HIS A 230 -13.17 1.11 10.54
C HIS A 230 -12.46 2.45 10.78
N CYS A 231 -12.08 2.68 12.03
CA CYS A 231 -11.22 3.76 12.46
C CYS A 231 -9.78 3.25 12.50
N ARG A 232 -8.83 4.15 12.24
CA ARG A 232 -7.42 3.79 12.37
C ARG A 232 -7.06 3.78 13.84
N PHE A 233 -6.52 2.65 14.31
CA PHE A 233 -5.88 2.53 15.60
C PHE A 233 -4.37 2.83 15.46
N ILE A 234 -3.82 3.64 16.35
CA ILE A 234 -2.43 4.11 16.30
C ILE A 234 -1.78 3.81 17.64
N MET A 235 -0.65 3.12 17.60
CA MET A 235 0.23 2.91 18.74
C MET A 235 1.53 3.69 18.55
N TYR A 236 2.02 4.28 19.63
CA TYR A 236 3.32 4.91 19.73
C TYR A 236 4.15 4.11 20.74
N ALA A 237 5.29 3.59 20.30
CA ALA A 237 6.24 2.87 21.13
C ALA A 237 7.59 3.59 21.11
N ALA A 238 8.28 3.58 22.25
CA ALA A 238 9.65 4.05 22.35
C ALA A 238 10.61 2.99 21.80
N CYS A 239 11.55 3.41 20.95
CA CYS A 239 12.65 2.56 20.50
C CYS A 239 13.89 3.43 20.25
N LEU A 240 15.08 2.83 20.34
CA LEU A 240 16.33 3.48 20.02
C LEU A 240 16.89 2.84 18.74
N ILE A 241 16.87 3.59 17.65
CA ILE A 241 17.40 3.13 16.37
C ILE A 241 18.91 3.35 16.37
N LEU A 242 19.70 2.28 16.28
CA LEU A 242 21.16 2.41 16.19
C LEU A 242 21.55 3.15 14.90
N SER A 243 22.27 4.26 15.08
CA SER A 243 22.71 5.13 13.98
C SER A 243 23.65 4.43 12.99
N CYS A 244 24.34 3.36 13.40
CA CYS A 244 25.22 2.58 12.53
C CYS A 244 24.48 1.79 11.43
N PHE A 245 23.17 1.54 11.59
CA PHE A 245 22.33 0.91 10.57
C PHE A 245 21.56 1.91 9.71
N ILE A 246 21.50 3.18 10.14
CA ILE A 246 21.15 4.25 9.23
C ILE A 246 22.36 4.40 8.33
N ASN A 247 22.41 3.59 7.27
CA ASN A 247 23.16 3.97 6.10
C ASN A 247 22.73 5.41 5.83
N LYS A 248 23.66 6.35 6.05
CA LYS A 248 23.75 7.51 5.19
C LYS A 248 23.94 6.90 3.81
N ASN A 249 22.86 6.40 3.19
CA ASN A 249 22.73 6.39 1.74
C ASN A 249 23.28 7.74 1.40
N GLU A 250 24.46 7.75 0.76
CA GLU A 250 25.21 8.93 0.42
C GLU A 250 24.17 9.97 0.14
N SER A 251 23.99 10.90 1.09
CA SER A 251 23.08 11.99 0.84
C SER A 251 23.73 12.56 -0.40
N THR A 252 23.11 12.40 -1.56
CA THR A 252 23.41 13.18 -2.75
C THR A 252 23.66 14.54 -2.17
N GLN A 253 24.94 14.93 -2.06
CA GLN A 253 25.32 16.01 -1.14
C GLN A 253 24.42 17.14 -1.57
N ASN A 254 23.50 17.56 -0.69
CA ASN A 254 22.48 18.51 -1.08
C ASN A 254 23.27 19.65 -1.71
N PHE A 255 23.16 19.79 -3.04
CA PHE A 255 24.01 20.72 -3.77
C PHE A 255 23.88 22.04 -3.02
N PRO A 256 24.98 22.65 -2.56
CA PRO A 256 24.90 23.80 -1.68
C PRO A 256 23.92 24.79 -2.28
N GLY A 257 22.93 25.20 -1.48
CA GLY A 257 21.78 25.97 -1.95
C GLY A 257 22.26 27.13 -2.83
N LYS A 258 21.79 27.19 -4.08
CA LYS A 258 22.32 28.13 -5.08
C LYS A 258 22.23 29.56 -4.56
N PHE A 259 23.34 30.28 -4.53
CA PHE A 259 23.34 31.71 -4.23
C PHE A 259 22.75 32.49 -5.40
N LYS A 260 22.00 33.56 -5.11
CA LYS A 260 21.47 34.47 -6.13
C LYS A 260 22.41 35.68 -6.25
N TRP A 261 23.05 35.81 -7.40
CA TRP A 261 23.76 37.03 -7.80
C TRP A 261 22.74 38.07 -8.30
N THR A 262 22.89 39.29 -7.83
CA THR A 262 22.16 40.51 -8.22
C THR A 262 23.18 41.58 -8.63
N ASP A 263 22.74 42.69 -9.19
CA ASP A 263 23.65 43.71 -9.74
C ASP A 263 24.66 44.25 -8.69
N CYS A 264 24.24 44.39 -7.42
CA CYS A 264 25.11 44.80 -6.31
C CYS A 264 25.81 43.63 -5.58
N SER A 265 25.68 42.38 -6.05
CA SER A 265 26.27 41.22 -5.37
C SER A 265 27.79 41.16 -5.49
N LYS A 266 28.36 41.71 -6.56
CA LYS A 266 29.81 41.75 -6.78
C LYS A 266 30.53 42.56 -5.71
N GLU A 267 30.09 43.80 -5.50
CA GLU A 267 30.66 44.72 -4.51
C GLU A 267 30.54 44.14 -3.10
N LYS A 268 29.34 43.66 -2.72
CA LYS A 268 29.10 43.05 -1.41
C LYS A 268 29.94 41.80 -1.14
N PHE A 269 30.21 41.01 -2.18
CA PHE A 269 31.06 39.82 -2.04
C PHE A 269 32.53 40.21 -1.84
N GLN A 270 33.00 41.25 -2.55
CA GLN A 270 34.35 41.81 -2.35
C GLN A 270 34.51 42.41 -0.94
N ASP A 271 33.50 43.13 -0.45
CA ASP A 271 33.46 43.64 0.92
C ASP A 271 33.48 42.50 1.95
N ALA A 272 32.75 41.42 1.70
CA ALA A 272 32.74 40.25 2.57
C ALA A 272 34.08 39.50 2.61
N LEU A 273 34.82 39.44 1.49
CA LEU A 273 36.20 38.93 1.49
C LEU A 273 37.14 39.82 2.31
N CYS A 274 36.87 41.13 2.36
CA CYS A 274 37.64 42.07 3.16
C CYS A 274 37.31 42.05 4.65
N HIS A 275 36.28 41.31 5.07
CA HIS A 275 35.87 41.18 6.46
C HIS A 275 36.97 40.48 7.29
N PRO A 276 37.22 40.89 8.56
CA PRO A 276 38.29 40.35 9.40
C PRO A 276 38.33 38.82 9.47
N THR A 277 37.17 38.18 9.56
CA THR A 277 37.06 36.71 9.64
C THR A 277 37.41 35.98 8.35
N CYS A 278 37.20 36.58 7.17
CA CYS A 278 37.61 35.99 5.90
C CYS A 278 39.09 36.29 5.63
N LYS A 279 39.58 37.47 6.01
CA LYS A 279 41.01 37.82 5.93
C LYS A 279 41.89 36.88 6.77
N LEU A 280 41.44 36.51 7.98
CA LEU A 280 42.14 35.54 8.82
C LEU A 280 42.24 34.18 8.14
N ASP A 281 41.14 33.67 7.56
CA ASP A 281 41.13 32.39 6.86
C ASP A 281 42.00 32.44 5.57
N ILE A 282 41.98 33.57 4.85
CA ILE A 282 42.83 33.79 3.67
C ILE A 282 44.31 33.81 4.07
N ASN A 283 44.66 34.51 5.15
CA ASN A 283 46.03 34.55 5.63
C ASN A 283 46.49 33.16 6.09
N ALA A 284 45.65 32.41 6.81
CA ALA A 284 45.92 31.04 7.21
C ALA A 284 46.15 30.12 6.01
N PHE A 285 45.33 30.27 4.96
CA PHE A 285 45.50 29.56 3.69
C PHE A 285 46.83 29.91 3.00
N LEU A 286 47.22 31.18 2.99
CA LEU A 286 48.49 31.63 2.38
C LEU A 286 49.74 31.20 3.16
N THR A 287 49.62 31.00 4.47
CA THR A 287 50.73 30.55 5.33
C THR A 287 50.89 29.04 5.40
N ASN A 288 49.88 28.27 4.97
CA ASN A 288 49.93 26.82 4.99
C ASN A 288 50.75 26.28 3.80
N ASP A 289 51.70 25.38 4.07
CA ASP A 289 52.53 24.76 3.03
C ASP A 289 51.88 23.48 2.51
N TYR A 290 51.29 23.56 1.31
CA TYR A 290 50.56 22.46 0.68
C TYR A 290 51.43 21.74 -0.38
N GLN A 291 52.57 21.14 0.02
CA GLN A 291 53.51 20.51 -0.95
C GLN A 291 53.15 19.09 -1.42
N ASP A 292 52.25 18.38 -0.73
CA ASP A 292 51.91 16.98 -1.06
C ASP A 292 50.57 16.80 -1.82
N LYS A 293 50.46 15.72 -2.61
CA LYS A 293 49.23 15.40 -3.38
C LYS A 293 47.99 15.19 -2.50
N SER A 294 48.12 14.73 -1.26
CA SER A 294 47.00 14.66 -0.30
C SER A 294 46.59 16.04 0.21
N ASN A 295 47.53 16.99 0.27
CA ASN A 295 47.31 18.37 0.69
C ASN A 295 46.58 19.22 -0.35
N ILE A 296 46.57 18.82 -1.64
CA ILE A 296 45.83 19.53 -2.70
C ILE A 296 44.31 19.50 -2.45
N ASN A 297 43.78 18.35 -2.02
CA ASN A 297 42.34 18.24 -1.70
C ASN A 297 41.97 19.05 -0.46
N SER A 298 42.86 19.10 0.53
CA SER A 298 42.70 19.95 1.71
C SER A 298 42.73 21.43 1.32
N ALA A 299 43.67 21.86 0.48
CA ALA A 299 43.73 23.22 -0.04
C ALA A 299 42.46 23.61 -0.82
N ALA A 300 41.96 22.71 -1.67
CA ALA A 300 40.71 22.93 -2.41
C ALA A 300 39.51 23.08 -1.45
N THR A 301 39.48 22.30 -0.38
CA THR A 301 38.43 22.36 0.65
C THR A 301 38.50 23.67 1.44
N ASP A 302 39.70 24.09 1.84
CA ASP A 302 39.92 25.35 2.56
C ASP A 302 39.52 26.56 1.71
N LEU A 303 39.93 26.58 0.45
CA LEU A 303 39.53 27.62 -0.51
C LEU A 303 38.01 27.63 -0.73
N GLN A 304 37.39 26.46 -0.89
CA GLN A 304 35.94 26.32 -1.01
C GLN A 304 35.23 26.87 0.23
N ASN A 305 35.74 26.60 1.43
CA ASN A 305 35.16 27.10 2.68
C ASN A 305 35.22 28.63 2.76
N ILE A 306 36.34 29.25 2.37
CA ILE A 306 36.49 30.70 2.31
C ILE A 306 35.47 31.31 1.35
N ILE A 307 35.33 30.76 0.15
CA ILE A 307 34.39 31.24 -0.88
C ILE A 307 32.94 31.09 -0.38
N ILE A 308 32.58 29.95 0.21
CA ILE A 308 31.23 29.71 0.75
C ILE A 308 30.94 30.63 1.93
N LYS A 309 31.92 30.92 2.79
CA LYS A 309 31.79 31.83 3.93
C LYS A 309 31.51 33.26 3.45
N ALA A 310 32.31 33.76 2.51
CA ALA A 310 32.08 35.06 1.88
C ALA A 310 30.71 35.12 1.18
N ALA A 311 30.30 34.05 0.49
CA ALA A 311 28.99 33.95 -0.17
C ALA A 311 27.84 34.00 0.84
N ARG A 312 27.95 33.31 1.98
CA ARG A 312 26.93 33.33 3.05
C ARG A 312 26.77 34.71 3.69
N MET A 313 27.84 35.48 3.76
CA MET A 313 27.83 36.82 4.36
C MET A 313 27.22 37.88 3.43
N SER A 314 27.34 37.70 2.12
CA SER A 314 27.01 38.75 1.13
C SER A 314 25.84 38.43 0.19
N LEU A 315 25.57 37.14 -0.09
CA LEU A 315 24.62 36.71 -1.10
C LEU A 315 23.33 36.17 -0.50
N LYS A 316 22.21 36.40 -1.20
CA LYS A 316 20.91 35.83 -0.83
C LYS A 316 20.85 34.37 -1.26
N PHE A 317 20.37 33.49 -0.38
CA PHE A 317 20.07 32.12 -0.74
C PHE A 317 18.84 32.04 -1.66
N LYS A 318 18.94 31.28 -2.74
CA LYS A 318 17.76 30.89 -3.52
C LYS A 318 16.98 29.91 -2.67
N SER A 319 15.84 30.34 -2.12
CA SER A 319 14.92 29.39 -1.49
C SER A 319 14.49 28.41 -2.56
N ASN A 320 14.75 27.12 -2.34
CA ASN A 320 14.07 26.08 -3.09
C ASN A 320 12.60 26.14 -2.66
N GLN A 321 11.85 27.07 -3.24
CA GLN A 321 10.42 26.86 -3.37
C GLN A 321 10.28 25.64 -4.27
N TYR A 322 10.20 24.46 -3.64
CA TYR A 322 9.64 23.29 -4.29
C TYR A 322 8.27 23.72 -4.78
N LYS A 323 8.15 24.08 -6.06
CA LYS A 323 6.87 24.08 -6.73
C LYS A 323 6.40 22.65 -6.58
N LYS A 324 5.47 22.41 -5.64
CA LYS A 324 4.78 21.11 -5.54
C LYS A 324 4.34 20.81 -6.95
N LYS A 325 4.93 19.80 -7.61
CA LYS A 325 4.37 19.26 -8.86
C LYS A 325 2.89 19.09 -8.53
N THR A 326 2.03 19.80 -9.24
CA THR A 326 0.59 19.67 -9.08
C THR A 326 0.29 18.22 -9.43
N VAL A 327 0.20 17.36 -8.40
CA VAL A 327 -0.18 15.97 -8.55
C VAL A 327 -1.45 16.02 -9.37
N ASN A 328 -1.39 15.49 -10.59
CA ASN A 328 -2.46 15.57 -11.57
C ASN A 328 -3.76 15.17 -10.85
N LYS A 329 -4.58 16.16 -10.48
CA LYS A 329 -5.87 15.91 -9.85
C LYS A 329 -6.59 15.02 -10.85
N LYS A 330 -7.08 13.86 -10.39
CA LYS A 330 -7.83 12.93 -11.24
C LYS A 330 -8.84 13.77 -12.02
N GLN A 331 -8.74 13.81 -13.34
CA GLN A 331 -9.43 14.81 -14.18
C GLN A 331 -10.96 14.77 -14.00
N TRP A 332 -11.51 13.62 -13.62
CA TRP A 332 -12.92 13.42 -13.32
C TRP A 332 -13.37 13.83 -11.90
N TYR A 333 -12.44 14.21 -11.01
CA TYR A 333 -12.72 14.59 -9.64
C TYR A 333 -12.94 16.10 -9.55
N ASP A 334 -14.19 16.50 -9.74
CA ASP A 334 -14.62 17.89 -9.79
C ASP A 334 -14.79 18.55 -8.39
N GLN A 335 -15.10 19.85 -8.41
CA GLN A 335 -15.32 20.64 -7.20
C GLN A 335 -16.56 20.17 -6.42
N ASP A 336 -17.59 19.65 -7.08
CA ASP A 336 -18.77 19.09 -6.40
C ASP A 336 -18.41 17.84 -5.58
N LEU A 337 -17.64 16.90 -6.16
CA LEU A 337 -17.10 15.76 -5.41
C LEU A 337 -16.19 16.18 -4.27
N TYR A 338 -15.41 17.26 -4.43
CA TYR A 338 -14.59 17.80 -3.35
C TYR A 338 -15.46 18.34 -2.21
N ASN A 339 -16.47 19.16 -2.52
CA ASN A 339 -17.38 19.75 -1.54
C ASN A 339 -18.16 18.67 -0.78
N LYS A 340 -18.75 17.69 -1.49
CA LYS A 340 -19.45 16.56 -0.84
C LYS A 340 -18.53 15.70 0.02
N LYS A 341 -17.26 15.54 -0.39
CA LYS A 341 -16.28 14.83 0.43
C LYS A 341 -15.94 15.61 1.71
N ARG A 342 -15.80 16.93 1.63
CA ARG A 342 -15.57 17.78 2.81
C ARG A 342 -16.75 17.71 3.77
N GLU A 343 -17.98 17.80 3.26
CA GLU A 343 -19.20 17.61 4.06
C GLU A 343 -19.24 16.23 4.73
N LEU A 344 -18.90 15.18 3.98
CA LEU A 344 -18.85 13.81 4.49
C LEU A 344 -17.83 13.66 5.63
N ASN A 345 -16.65 14.30 5.52
CA ASN A 345 -15.63 14.27 6.58
C ASN A 345 -16.11 14.98 7.85
N ILE A 346 -16.86 16.08 7.73
CA ILE A 346 -17.45 16.78 8.87
C ILE A 346 -18.47 15.88 9.57
N LYS A 347 -19.36 15.24 8.80
CA LYS A 347 -20.35 14.28 9.34
C LYS A 347 -19.68 13.06 9.98
N ALA A 348 -18.58 12.57 9.40
CA ALA A 348 -17.81 11.47 9.97
C ALA A 348 -17.21 11.84 11.33
N LYS A 349 -16.65 13.05 11.45
CA LYS A 349 -16.15 13.58 12.72
C LYS A 349 -17.27 13.67 13.78
N HIS A 350 -18.41 14.26 13.43
CA HIS A 350 -19.56 14.32 14.35
C HIS A 350 -20.07 12.94 14.78
N MET A 351 -20.04 11.95 13.88
CA MET A 351 -20.39 10.56 14.19
C MET A 351 -19.41 9.94 15.19
N SER A 352 -18.10 10.18 15.04
CA SER A 352 -17.10 9.69 15.99
C SER A 352 -17.21 10.35 17.36
N GLU A 353 -17.55 11.64 17.42
CA GLU A 353 -17.76 12.37 18.68
C GLU A 353 -19.06 11.95 19.38
N ASN A 354 -20.05 11.43 18.65
CA ASN A 354 -21.36 11.05 19.17
C ASN A 354 -21.73 9.60 18.77
N PRO A 355 -20.96 8.59 19.21
CA PRO A 355 -21.05 7.24 18.66
C PRO A 355 -22.36 6.51 18.98
N TYR A 356 -23.00 6.87 20.10
CA TYR A 356 -24.28 6.30 20.53
C TYR A 356 -25.49 6.91 19.79
N ASN A 357 -25.32 8.04 19.10
CA ASN A 357 -26.41 8.71 18.41
C ASN A 357 -26.71 8.07 17.05
N ILE A 358 -27.77 7.25 17.02
CA ILE A 358 -28.22 6.53 15.83
C ILE A 358 -28.59 7.48 14.68
N ASN A 359 -29.18 8.65 14.98
CA ASN A 359 -29.59 9.61 13.95
C ASN A 359 -28.39 10.23 13.24
N ILE A 360 -27.34 10.59 13.98
CA ILE A 360 -26.09 11.11 13.40
C ILE A 360 -25.44 10.05 12.51
N ARG A 361 -25.36 8.80 12.99
CA ARG A 361 -24.81 7.67 12.21
C ARG A 361 -25.61 7.40 10.93
N ASN A 362 -26.93 7.35 11.02
CA ASN A 362 -27.81 7.16 9.86
C ASN A 362 -27.69 8.30 8.85
N ASN A 363 -27.57 9.55 9.34
CA ASN A 363 -27.33 10.72 8.51
C ASN A 363 -25.99 10.61 7.77
N TYR A 364 -24.92 10.19 8.44
CA TYR A 364 -23.63 9.93 7.81
C TYR A 364 -23.75 8.89 6.69
N PHE A 365 -24.29 7.69 6.98
CA PHE A 365 -24.39 6.63 5.97
C PHE A 365 -25.30 6.99 4.80
N LYS A 366 -26.35 7.80 5.03
CA LYS A 366 -27.18 8.36 3.95
C LYS A 366 -26.35 9.23 3.00
N HIS A 367 -25.52 10.12 3.53
CA HIS A 367 -24.64 10.99 2.72
C HIS A 367 -23.50 10.19 2.07
N TYR A 368 -22.93 9.20 2.77
CA TYR A 368 -21.92 8.30 2.22
C TYR A 368 -22.43 7.56 0.98
N ARG A 369 -23.66 7.01 1.03
CA ARG A 369 -24.29 6.34 -0.13
C ARG A 369 -24.49 7.31 -1.29
N LYS A 370 -24.96 8.54 -1.03
CA LYS A 370 -25.09 9.60 -2.06
C LYS A 370 -23.75 9.94 -2.69
N PHE A 371 -22.71 10.14 -1.88
CA PHE A 371 -21.35 10.41 -2.34
C PHE A 371 -20.80 9.27 -3.20
N ARG A 372 -20.94 8.00 -2.78
CA ARG A 372 -20.50 6.84 -3.58
C ARG A 372 -21.23 6.75 -4.92
N LYS A 373 -22.54 7.03 -4.95
CA LYS A 373 -23.32 7.07 -6.20
C LYS A 373 -22.80 8.15 -7.14
N LEU A 374 -22.61 9.37 -6.64
CA LEU A 374 -22.07 10.48 -7.43
C LEU A 374 -20.66 10.19 -7.95
N LYS A 375 -19.77 9.69 -7.09
CA LYS A 375 -18.39 9.32 -7.46
C LYS A 375 -18.37 8.29 -8.60
N LYS A 376 -19.27 7.29 -8.55
CA LYS A 376 -19.41 6.29 -9.62
C LYS A 376 -19.96 6.91 -10.89
N TYR A 377 -20.96 7.78 -10.79
CA TYR A 377 -21.56 8.50 -11.92
C TYR A 377 -20.52 9.36 -12.64
N LYS A 378 -19.84 10.29 -11.93
CA LYS A 378 -18.80 11.16 -12.50
C LYS A 378 -17.66 10.41 -13.15
N ARG A 379 -17.25 9.28 -12.56
CA ARG A 379 -16.24 8.40 -13.17
C ARG A 379 -16.72 7.75 -14.48
N ARG A 380 -18.01 7.40 -14.58
CA ARG A 380 -18.60 6.82 -15.81
C ARG A 380 -18.79 7.88 -16.88
N GLU A 381 -19.30 9.04 -16.49
CA GLU A 381 -19.48 10.22 -17.35
C GLU A 381 -18.16 10.60 -18.01
N PHE A 382 -17.09 10.81 -17.22
CA PHE A 382 -15.76 11.10 -17.74
C PHE A 382 -15.23 10.02 -18.70
N LYS A 383 -15.42 8.74 -18.38
CA LYS A 383 -15.02 7.65 -19.28
C LYS A 383 -15.77 7.69 -20.61
N SER A 384 -17.09 7.92 -20.56
CA SER A 384 -17.94 8.03 -21.74
C SER A 384 -17.52 9.23 -22.60
N GLU A 385 -17.23 10.36 -21.97
CA GLU A 385 -16.77 11.57 -22.64
C GLU A 385 -15.40 11.36 -23.32
N ILE A 386 -14.44 10.74 -22.63
CA ILE A 386 -13.13 10.40 -23.19
C ILE A 386 -13.27 9.46 -24.40
N VAL A 387 -14.15 8.44 -24.33
CA VAL A 387 -14.39 7.54 -25.47
C VAL A 387 -14.96 8.31 -26.66
N LYS A 388 -15.97 9.15 -26.44
CA LYS A 388 -16.53 10.01 -27.50
C LYS A 388 -15.48 10.95 -28.11
N GLN A 389 -14.62 11.53 -27.29
CA GLN A 389 -13.52 12.37 -27.77
C GLN A 389 -12.54 11.57 -28.62
N LEU A 390 -12.17 10.37 -28.19
CA LEU A 390 -11.27 9.48 -28.95
C LEU A 390 -11.88 9.08 -30.31
N ASP A 391 -13.15 8.69 -30.35
CA ASP A 391 -13.83 8.32 -31.61
C ASP A 391 -13.92 9.50 -32.59
N ASN A 392 -14.21 10.70 -32.08
CA ASN A 392 -14.27 11.91 -32.89
C ASN A 392 -12.88 12.36 -33.39
N LEU A 393 -11.83 12.26 -32.56
CA LEU A 393 -10.48 12.66 -32.92
C LEU A 393 -9.83 11.67 -33.88
N LEU A 394 -10.17 10.38 -33.81
CA LEU A 394 -9.67 9.37 -34.73
C LEU A 394 -9.99 9.71 -36.19
N THR A 395 -11.19 10.25 -36.44
CA THR A 395 -11.65 10.60 -37.79
C THR A 395 -11.23 11.99 -38.26
N LYS A 396 -11.03 12.94 -37.33
CA LYS A 396 -10.77 14.36 -37.65
C LYS A 396 -9.32 14.79 -37.50
N ASN A 397 -8.62 14.31 -36.47
CA ASN A 397 -7.26 14.75 -36.15
C ASN A 397 -6.45 13.66 -35.41
N PRO A 398 -5.76 12.77 -36.16
CA PRO A 398 -4.97 11.68 -35.57
C PRO A 398 -3.86 12.13 -34.62
N LYS A 399 -3.32 13.35 -34.77
CA LYS A 399 -2.25 13.87 -33.91
C LYS A 399 -2.76 14.18 -32.50
N GLU A 400 -3.92 14.83 -32.40
CA GLU A 400 -4.57 15.12 -31.11
C GLU A 400 -5.09 13.86 -30.42
N TYR A 401 -5.52 12.86 -31.19
CA TYR A 401 -5.86 11.54 -30.67
C TYR A 401 -4.69 10.94 -29.88
N TRP A 402 -3.49 10.86 -30.48
CA TRP A 402 -2.31 10.31 -29.82
C TRP A 402 -1.86 11.15 -28.61
N ASN A 403 -1.98 12.47 -28.68
CA ASN A 403 -1.72 13.34 -27.53
C ASN A 403 -2.65 13.02 -26.35
N LEU A 404 -3.94 12.81 -26.60
CA LEU A 404 -4.91 12.43 -25.57
C LEU A 404 -4.61 11.03 -24.99
N VAL A 405 -4.26 10.06 -25.84
CA VAL A 405 -3.87 8.71 -25.42
C VAL A 405 -2.63 8.74 -24.53
N ASN A 406 -1.59 9.47 -24.93
CA ASN A 406 -0.34 9.59 -24.16
C ASN A 406 -0.59 10.27 -22.81
N LYS A 407 -1.44 11.30 -22.79
CA LYS A 407 -1.91 11.95 -21.56
C LYS A 407 -2.64 10.98 -20.63
N LEU A 408 -3.43 10.05 -21.17
CA LEU A 408 -4.14 9.02 -20.38
C LEU A 408 -3.20 7.91 -19.88
N LYS A 409 -2.19 7.52 -20.65
CA LYS A 409 -1.13 6.59 -20.23
C LYS A 409 -0.23 7.18 -19.13
N GLY A 410 -0.19 8.52 -19.06
CA GLY A 410 0.67 9.25 -18.15
C GLY A 410 2.12 9.31 -18.63
N GLU A 411 2.32 9.19 -19.95
CA GLU A 411 3.62 9.43 -20.60
C GLU A 411 3.79 10.95 -20.67
N THR A 412 4.72 11.49 -19.89
CA THR A 412 5.20 12.87 -20.03
C THR A 412 6.14 12.96 -21.23
N GLU A 413 6.29 14.15 -21.82
CA GLU A 413 7.24 14.39 -22.92
C GLU A 413 8.67 13.96 -22.56
N GLU A 414 9.04 13.98 -21.27
CA GLU A 414 10.30 13.45 -20.71
C GLU A 414 10.52 11.95 -21.01
N ALA A 415 9.47 11.16 -21.27
CA ALA A 415 9.58 9.75 -21.66
C ALA A 415 9.91 9.55 -23.14
N ARG A 416 9.79 10.60 -23.97
CA ARG A 416 10.21 10.57 -25.39
C ARG A 416 11.72 10.75 -25.56
N ASP A 417 12.37 11.38 -24.57
CA ASP A 417 13.83 11.62 -24.55
C ASP A 417 14.60 10.55 -23.76
N ALA A 418 13.91 9.54 -23.20
CA ALA A 418 14.59 8.35 -22.72
C ALA A 418 15.22 7.64 -23.93
N PRO A 419 16.50 7.21 -23.88
CA PRO A 419 17.12 6.51 -24.98
C PRO A 419 16.22 5.34 -25.33
N GLU A 420 15.81 5.25 -26.61
CA GLU A 420 15.03 4.14 -27.12
C GLU A 420 15.64 2.86 -26.54
N ILE A 421 14.89 2.17 -25.69
CA ILE A 421 15.25 0.81 -25.32
C ILE A 421 15.12 0.05 -26.63
N SER A 422 16.23 -0.05 -27.35
CA SER A 422 16.39 -0.88 -28.53
C SER A 422 16.09 -2.30 -28.07
N ILE A 423 14.83 -2.70 -28.20
CA ILE A 423 14.45 -4.09 -28.03
C ILE A 423 15.14 -4.81 -29.17
N ASN A 424 16.15 -5.61 -28.84
CA ASN A 424 16.90 -6.37 -29.81
C ASN A 424 15.93 -7.14 -30.72
N ASN A 425 16.13 -7.06 -32.04
CA ASN A 425 15.31 -7.73 -33.04
C ASN A 425 15.13 -9.22 -32.73
N THR A 426 16.12 -9.87 -32.13
CA THR A 426 16.01 -11.28 -31.72
C THR A 426 14.95 -11.49 -30.65
N THR A 427 14.89 -10.62 -29.64
CA THR A 427 13.89 -10.67 -28.56
C THR A 427 12.49 -10.37 -29.07
N TRP A 428 12.37 -9.39 -29.98
CA TRP A 428 11.10 -9.04 -30.62
C TRP A 428 10.57 -10.18 -31.49
N THR A 429 11.44 -10.78 -32.31
CA THR A 429 11.08 -11.90 -33.19
C THR A 429 10.67 -13.13 -32.39
N LYS A 430 11.38 -13.44 -31.30
CA LYS A 430 11.05 -14.57 -30.42
C LYS A 430 9.66 -14.41 -29.79
N TYR A 431 9.35 -13.22 -29.27
CA TYR A 431 8.05 -12.93 -28.69
C TYR A 431 6.90 -13.19 -29.67
N PHE A 432 7.02 -12.70 -30.91
CA PHE A 432 5.98 -12.92 -31.92
C PHE A 432 5.98 -14.34 -32.51
N GLN A 433 7.11 -15.04 -32.53
CA GLN A 433 7.15 -16.47 -32.85
C GLN A 433 6.42 -17.30 -31.80
N ASP A 434 6.65 -17.02 -30.51
CA ASP A 434 5.96 -17.69 -29.42
C ASP A 434 4.45 -17.38 -29.43
N LEU A 435 4.07 -16.14 -29.72
CA LEU A 435 2.67 -15.71 -29.78
C LEU A 435 1.91 -16.32 -30.97
N ASN A 436 2.61 -16.59 -32.07
CA ASN A 436 2.07 -17.27 -33.25
C ASN A 436 2.31 -18.78 -33.25
N SER A 437 2.99 -19.31 -32.23
CA SER A 437 3.15 -20.76 -32.08
C SER A 437 1.79 -21.36 -31.72
N LEU A 438 1.25 -22.15 -32.63
CA LEU A 438 -0.04 -22.81 -32.44
C LEU A 438 0.07 -23.83 -31.30
N SER A 439 -0.64 -23.59 -30.19
CA SER A 439 -0.82 -24.60 -29.15
C SER A 439 -1.38 -25.89 -29.78
N ASP A 440 -0.98 -27.06 -29.28
CA ASP A 440 -1.40 -28.35 -29.85
C ASP A 440 -2.93 -28.52 -29.84
N THR A 441 -3.61 -27.87 -28.89
CA THR A 441 -5.07 -27.75 -28.85
C THR A 441 -5.67 -26.99 -30.04
N ASN A 442 -4.98 -25.99 -30.58
CA ASN A 442 -5.42 -25.23 -31.75
C ASN A 442 -5.10 -25.97 -33.06
N LYS A 443 -3.98 -26.71 -33.14
CA LYS A 443 -3.69 -27.60 -34.28
C LYS A 443 -4.77 -28.67 -34.46
N SER A 444 -5.20 -29.30 -33.36
CA SER A 444 -6.29 -30.29 -33.40
C SER A 444 -7.62 -29.71 -33.88
N LYS A 445 -7.93 -28.46 -33.49
CA LYS A 445 -9.13 -27.76 -33.97
C LYS A 445 -9.06 -27.37 -35.44
N ILE A 446 -7.89 -26.93 -35.92
CA ILE A 446 -7.67 -26.59 -37.33
C ILE A 446 -7.76 -27.86 -38.19
N ASN A 447 -7.19 -28.98 -37.74
CA ASN A 447 -7.31 -30.26 -38.44
C ASN A 447 -8.76 -30.76 -38.49
N LEU A 448 -9.53 -30.58 -37.40
CA LEU A 448 -10.96 -30.91 -37.40
C LEU A 448 -11.74 -30.03 -38.38
N LEU A 449 -11.48 -28.72 -38.40
CA LEU A 449 -12.09 -27.77 -39.34
C LEU A 449 -11.76 -28.09 -40.80
N ASN A 450 -10.51 -28.44 -41.09
CA ASN A 450 -10.10 -28.85 -42.44
C ASN A 450 -10.78 -30.16 -42.86
N LYS A 451 -10.96 -31.11 -41.93
CA LYS A 451 -11.73 -32.34 -42.18
C LYS A 451 -13.18 -32.02 -42.54
N MET A 452 -13.83 -31.15 -41.77
CA MET A 452 -15.20 -30.71 -42.03
C MET A 452 -15.33 -29.92 -43.34
N LEU A 453 -14.34 -29.13 -43.73
CA LEU A 453 -14.31 -28.44 -45.02
C LEU A 453 -14.19 -29.41 -46.20
N VAL A 454 -13.33 -30.42 -46.10
CA VAL A 454 -13.21 -31.46 -47.14
C VAL A 454 -14.51 -32.27 -47.26
N ASP A 455 -15.18 -32.55 -46.15
CA ASP A 455 -16.46 -33.26 -46.17
C ASP A 455 -17.57 -32.38 -46.80
N LEU A 456 -17.59 -31.08 -46.54
CA LEU A 456 -18.51 -30.12 -47.18
C LEU A 456 -18.21 -29.91 -48.67
N GLU A 457 -16.94 -29.94 -49.08
CA GLU A 457 -16.55 -29.88 -50.50
C GLU A 457 -17.00 -31.14 -51.25
N LYS A 458 -16.96 -32.32 -50.61
CA LYS A 458 -17.50 -33.56 -51.16
C LYS A 458 -19.02 -33.53 -51.30
N GLU A 459 -19.74 -32.96 -50.34
CA GLU A 459 -21.20 -32.77 -50.42
C GLU A 459 -21.61 -31.76 -51.51
N ASN A 460 -20.80 -30.72 -51.76
CA ASN A 460 -21.07 -29.78 -52.86
C ASN A 460 -20.71 -30.35 -54.24
N MET A 461 -19.69 -31.23 -54.33
CA MET A 461 -19.33 -31.89 -55.59
C MET A 461 -20.34 -32.96 -56.01
N SER A 462 -21.05 -33.61 -55.09
CA SER A 462 -22.12 -34.56 -55.44
C SER A 462 -23.40 -33.87 -55.92
N ASN A 463 -23.72 -32.66 -55.42
CA ASN A 463 -24.98 -31.98 -55.73
C ASN A 463 -24.97 -31.17 -57.04
N VAL A 464 -23.79 -30.80 -57.57
CA VAL A 464 -23.70 -29.96 -58.79
C VAL A 464 -23.64 -30.77 -60.09
N LEU A 465 -23.18 -32.03 -60.04
CA LEU A 465 -23.08 -32.89 -61.23
C LEU A 465 -24.38 -33.67 -61.52
N ASP A 466 -25.16 -34.06 -60.50
CA ASP A 466 -26.39 -34.84 -60.68
C ASP A 466 -27.58 -34.02 -61.21
N TYR A 467 -27.57 -32.69 -61.05
CA TYR A 467 -28.62 -31.82 -61.61
C TYR A 467 -28.43 -31.48 -63.09
N LYS A 468 -27.23 -31.66 -63.66
CA LYS A 468 -26.95 -31.31 -65.07
C LYS A 468 -27.08 -32.48 -66.06
N ILE A 469 -27.28 -33.71 -65.60
CA ILE A 469 -27.43 -34.89 -66.47
C ILE A 469 -28.91 -35.26 -66.74
N ARG A 470 -29.89 -34.62 -66.09
CA ARG A 470 -31.33 -34.90 -66.35
C ARG A 470 -32.04 -33.99 -67.35
N PHE A 471 -31.35 -33.01 -67.96
CA PHE A 471 -31.97 -32.05 -68.89
C PHE A 471 -31.39 -32.04 -70.32
N ILE A 472 -30.56 -33.02 -70.68
CA ILE A 472 -30.02 -33.14 -72.06
C ILE A 472 -29.95 -34.61 -72.48
N VAL A 473 -31.06 -35.35 -72.47
CA VAL A 473 -31.33 -36.48 -73.39
C VAL A 473 -32.86 -36.68 -73.43
N ASN A 474 -33.48 -36.37 -74.57
CA ASN A 474 -34.84 -36.71 -75.05
C ASN A 474 -35.65 -35.50 -75.53
N ASP A 475 -35.07 -34.73 -76.45
CA ASP A 475 -35.78 -34.19 -77.61
C ASP A 475 -34.85 -34.44 -78.81
N ASP A 476 -35.01 -35.61 -79.44
CA ASP A 476 -34.83 -35.80 -80.88
C ASP A 476 -35.04 -37.28 -81.29
N GLN A 477 -36.12 -37.45 -82.06
CA GLN A 477 -36.30 -38.38 -83.19
C GLN A 477 -37.10 -39.69 -83.04
N PHE A 478 -38.21 -39.66 -83.80
CA PHE A 478 -39.10 -40.70 -84.36
C PHE A 478 -40.31 -41.18 -83.57
#